data_AF-A0A9Q3KR59-F1
#
_entry.id   AF-A0A9Q3KR59-F1
#
_cell.length_a   1.000
_cell.length_b   1.000
_cell.length_c   1.000
_cell.angle_alpha   90.00
_cell.angle_beta   90.00
_cell.angle_gamma   90.00
#
_symmetry.space_group_name_H-M   'P 1'
#
loop_
_entity.id
_entity.type
_entity.pdbx_description
1 polymer ?
#
loop_
_entity_poly.entity_id
_entity_poly.type
_entity_poly.pdbx_seq_one_letter_code
_entity_poly.pdbx_strand_id
1 'polypeptide(L)'
;MDFITQLPLSNSFDSILVIVDRFSKMAVFIPTMSSITSLDLAHLFIKNMFSKHGLPSSIVSDRGSLFVSSFWTNLFQQLKISRELSTTYHPETDGQTERVNQISEQYLWTYQSPFFTVYGRDPQFDSVHINQDTPTGKLSTKIQSVQQDVKRELEAAINRFKRYADKGRASPPVFNPGDMVWLSSKDIKSTRPTKKLSKRWLGPFPILKKVSSHSYDLKLPSQWKSIHPVFHISLLELVKTSEIPNRHQEPPLQIIIEEEEEWEVSQILNSKLKRGKLWYLVEWKGFSQDPERSTWEPAKNLKNCPELVEDFHSLYPDKPGPNSSKD
;
A
#
# COMPACT_ATOMS: atom_id res chain seq x y z
N MET A 1 -0.89 2.34 9.84
CA MET A 1 -0.28 3.68 9.75
C MET A 1 -0.27 4.02 8.29
N ASP A 2 -0.76 5.20 7.96
CA ASP A 2 -0.93 5.62 6.58
C ASP A 2 -0.79 7.14 6.47
N PHE A 3 -0.58 7.66 5.27
CA PHE A 3 -0.52 9.09 5.00
C PHE A 3 -1.69 9.54 4.13
N ILE A 4 -2.34 10.61 4.54
CA ILE A 4 -3.17 11.44 3.66
C ILE A 4 -2.24 12.51 3.09
N THR A 5 -2.06 12.55 1.78
CA THR A 5 -1.12 13.46 1.09
C THR A 5 -1.84 14.35 0.08
N GLN A 6 -1.12 15.31 -0.51
CA GLN A 6 -1.66 16.25 -1.50
C GLN A 6 -2.79 17.14 -0.96
N LEU A 7 -2.75 17.46 0.33
CA LEU A 7 -3.67 18.41 0.92
C LEU A 7 -3.21 19.84 0.61
N PRO A 8 -4.15 20.80 0.57
CA PRO A 8 -3.78 22.21 0.49
C PRO A 8 -2.85 22.60 1.64
N LEU A 9 -1.85 23.42 1.34
CA LEU A 9 -0.89 23.88 2.34
C LEU A 9 -1.60 24.64 3.47
N SER A 10 -1.47 24.16 4.70
CA SER A 10 -2.07 24.76 5.90
C SER A 10 -1.05 24.76 7.03
N ASN A 11 -0.75 25.95 7.57
CA ASN A 11 0.27 26.13 8.62
C ASN A 11 1.62 25.46 8.30
N SER A 12 2.04 25.49 7.03
CA SER A 12 3.26 24.82 6.53
C SER A 12 3.23 23.29 6.54
N PHE A 13 2.04 22.69 6.51
CA PHE A 13 1.84 21.24 6.36
C PHE A 13 0.94 20.96 5.16
N ASP A 14 1.25 19.91 4.39
CA ASP A 14 0.50 19.49 3.19
C ASP A 14 0.01 18.03 3.27
N SER A 15 0.26 17.36 4.39
CA SER A 15 0.01 15.94 4.60
C SER A 15 -0.38 15.67 6.06
N ILE A 16 -1.03 14.54 6.30
CA ILE A 16 -1.41 14.08 7.64
C ILE A 16 -0.97 12.62 7.78
N LEU A 17 -0.16 12.34 8.81
CA LEU A 17 0.11 10.98 9.25
C LEU A 17 -1.06 10.50 10.11
N VAL A 18 -1.66 9.39 9.71
CA VAL A 18 -2.78 8.76 10.39
C VAL A 18 -2.31 7.46 11.06
N ILE A 19 -2.49 7.41 12.37
CA ILE A 19 -2.19 6.21 13.17
C ILE A 19 -3.48 5.76 13.84
N VAL A 20 -3.97 4.59 13.43
CA VAL A 20 -5.18 3.99 14.02
C VAL A 20 -4.77 2.81 14.89
N ASP A 21 -5.20 2.83 16.16
CA ASP A 21 -5.09 1.67 17.03
C ASP A 21 -6.07 0.58 16.56
N ARG A 22 -5.54 -0.61 16.26
CA ARG A 22 -6.35 -1.73 15.74
C ARG A 22 -7.40 -2.20 16.75
N PHE A 23 -7.15 -2.01 18.04
CA PHE A 23 -8.02 -2.45 19.13
C PHE A 23 -9.15 -1.44 19.41
N SER A 24 -8.81 -0.25 19.92
CA SER A 24 -9.78 0.78 20.35
C SER A 24 -10.40 1.56 19.19
N LYS A 25 -9.82 1.48 17.99
CA LYS A 25 -10.15 2.33 16.83
C LYS A 25 -9.86 3.82 17.04
N MET A 26 -9.14 4.16 18.10
CA MET A 26 -8.65 5.52 18.30
C MET A 26 -7.72 5.88 17.15
N ALA A 27 -8.02 6.99 16.49
CA ALA A 27 -7.20 7.55 15.43
C ALA A 27 -6.44 8.76 15.97
N VAL A 28 -5.15 8.83 15.66
CA VAL A 28 -4.28 9.98 15.92
C VAL A 28 -3.90 10.57 14.57
N PHE A 29 -4.21 11.85 14.39
CA PHE A 29 -3.92 12.62 13.19
C PHE A 29 -2.78 13.59 13.50
N ILE A 30 -1.68 13.49 12.75
CA ILE A 30 -0.47 14.27 12.99
C ILE A 30 -0.16 15.05 11.71
N PRO A 31 -0.22 16.40 11.73
CA PRO A 31 0.12 17.21 10.56
C PRO A 31 1.61 17.05 10.23
N THR A 32 1.91 16.92 8.94
CA THR A 32 3.25 16.65 8.42
C THR A 32 3.40 17.17 7.00
N MET A 33 4.62 17.05 6.46
CA MET A 33 4.92 17.32 5.06
C MET A 33 5.02 16.01 4.25
N SER A 34 4.68 16.08 2.97
CA SER A 34 4.83 15.01 1.99
C SER A 34 6.30 14.67 1.74
N SER A 35 7.19 15.64 1.96
CA SER A 35 8.65 15.52 1.86
C SER A 35 9.33 15.01 3.13
N ILE A 36 8.58 14.47 4.09
CA ILE A 36 9.14 14.01 5.37
C ILE A 36 10.15 12.87 5.18
N THR A 37 11.25 12.90 5.94
CA THR A 37 12.26 11.83 5.91
C THR A 37 11.89 10.66 6.83
N SER A 38 12.58 9.52 6.69
CA SER A 38 12.40 8.39 7.59
C SER A 38 12.73 8.74 9.05
N LEU A 39 13.70 9.63 9.28
CA LEU A 39 14.09 10.09 10.61
C LEU A 39 13.00 10.95 11.25
N ASP A 40 12.49 11.92 10.49
CA ASP A 40 11.41 12.79 10.95
C ASP A 40 10.15 11.99 11.28
N LEU A 41 9.82 10.99 10.46
CA LEU A 41 8.70 10.09 10.72
C LEU A 41 8.89 9.37 12.07
N ALA A 42 10.12 8.99 12.42
CA ALA A 42 10.38 8.29 13.68
C ALA A 42 10.27 9.25 14.87
N HIS A 43 10.68 10.51 14.71
CA HIS A 43 10.41 11.54 15.70
C HIS A 43 8.90 11.75 15.91
N LEU A 44 8.11 11.84 14.84
CA LEU A 44 6.66 11.95 14.94
C LEU A 44 6.05 10.75 15.64
N PHE A 45 6.51 9.54 15.32
CA PHE A 45 6.05 8.30 15.94
C PHE A 45 6.39 8.24 17.43
N ILE A 46 7.64 8.54 17.82
CA ILE A 46 8.05 8.51 19.23
C ILE A 46 7.28 9.56 20.02
N LYS A 47 7.18 10.79 19.51
CA LYS A 47 6.54 11.91 20.20
C LYS A 47 5.04 11.68 20.40
N ASN A 48 4.35 11.18 19.39
CA ASN A 48 2.88 11.12 19.41
C ASN A 48 2.33 9.76 19.78
N MET A 49 3.06 8.68 19.50
CA MET A 49 2.62 7.32 19.77
C MET A 49 3.33 6.76 21.01
N PHE A 50 4.65 6.60 20.97
CA PHE A 50 5.40 5.97 22.06
C PHE A 50 5.25 6.75 23.38
N SER A 51 5.49 8.06 23.39
CA SER A 51 5.44 8.86 24.61
C SER A 51 4.06 8.87 25.31
N LYS A 52 2.98 8.64 24.56
CA LYS A 52 1.60 8.75 25.08
C LYS A 52 0.95 7.39 25.34
N HIS A 53 1.30 6.38 24.54
CA HIS A 53 0.59 5.11 24.49
C HIS A 53 1.51 3.89 24.72
N GLY A 54 2.83 4.09 24.77
CA GLY A 54 3.80 3.02 24.86
C GLY A 54 4.13 2.38 23.50
N LEU A 55 4.90 1.30 23.53
CA LEU A 55 5.31 0.58 22.31
C LEU A 55 4.21 -0.38 21.85
N PRO A 56 3.83 -0.37 20.56
CA PRO A 56 2.91 -1.35 20.01
C PRO A 56 3.63 -2.69 19.82
N SER A 57 2.88 -3.80 19.94
CA SER A 57 3.42 -5.13 19.63
C SER A 57 3.65 -5.34 18.12
N SER A 58 2.87 -4.65 17.30
CA SER A 58 2.86 -4.82 15.85
C SER A 58 2.33 -3.56 15.16
N ILE A 59 2.84 -3.29 13.96
CA ILE A 59 2.46 -2.16 13.12
C ILE A 59 2.15 -2.67 11.73
N VAL A 60 0.99 -2.24 11.22
CA VAL A 60 0.62 -2.40 9.81
C VAL A 60 0.83 -1.06 9.10
N SER A 61 1.48 -1.10 7.93
CA SER A 61 1.59 0.04 7.03
C SER A 61 1.53 -0.41 5.58
N ASP A 62 1.34 0.53 4.66
CA ASP A 62 1.55 0.28 3.25
C ASP A 62 3.04 0.02 2.93
N ARG A 63 3.32 -0.25 1.66
CA ARG A 63 4.68 -0.45 1.13
C ARG A 63 5.37 0.86 0.72
N GLY A 64 4.93 2.00 1.26
CA GLY A 64 5.57 3.29 1.03
C GLY A 64 7.06 3.25 1.39
N SER A 65 7.89 3.94 0.62
CA SER A 65 9.35 3.92 0.75
C SER A 65 9.84 4.28 2.17
N LEU A 66 9.12 5.18 2.85
CA LEU A 66 9.41 5.56 4.24
C LEU A 66 9.27 4.38 5.20
N PHE A 67 8.17 3.62 5.13
CA PHE A 67 7.91 2.47 6.01
C PHE A 67 8.71 1.21 5.66
N VAL A 68 9.26 1.15 4.44
CA VAL A 68 10.11 0.05 3.95
C VAL A 68 11.60 0.33 4.15
N SER A 69 11.99 1.56 4.47
CA SER A 69 13.39 1.94 4.63
C SER A 69 14.18 1.05 5.61
N SER A 70 15.48 0.92 5.34
CA SER A 70 16.42 0.17 6.19
C SER A 70 16.43 0.71 7.62
N PHE A 71 16.32 2.03 7.79
CA PHE A 71 16.22 2.68 9.09
C PHE A 71 15.02 2.17 9.90
N TRP A 72 13.81 2.21 9.32
CA TRP A 72 12.59 1.73 10.00
C TRP A 72 12.62 0.24 10.29
N THR A 73 13.19 -0.54 9.37
CA THR A 73 13.38 -1.97 9.57
C THR A 73 14.28 -2.25 10.78
N ASN A 74 15.42 -1.56 10.89
CA ASN A 74 16.34 -1.71 12.03
C ASN A 74 15.72 -1.20 13.34
N LEU A 75 15.03 -0.05 13.30
CA LEU A 75 14.38 0.53 14.47
C LEU A 75 13.36 -0.44 15.09
N PHE A 76 12.46 -1.00 14.28
CA PHE A 76 11.45 -1.95 14.77
C PHE A 76 12.05 -3.29 15.20
N GLN A 77 13.12 -3.74 14.54
CA GLN A 77 13.84 -4.94 14.97
C GLN A 77 14.43 -4.76 16.37
N GLN A 78 15.06 -3.61 16.65
CA GLN A 78 15.60 -3.32 17.98
C GLN A 78 14.51 -3.16 19.05
N LEU A 79 13.39 -2.53 18.69
CA LEU A 79 12.24 -2.36 19.57
C LEU A 79 11.36 -3.63 19.70
N LYS A 80 11.71 -4.72 18.99
CA LYS A 80 10.95 -5.98 18.94
C LYS A 80 9.49 -5.80 18.51
N ILE A 81 9.25 -4.86 17.60
CA ILE A 81 7.93 -4.60 17.02
C ILE A 81 7.78 -5.42 15.74
N SER A 82 6.71 -6.20 15.64
CA SER A 82 6.40 -6.93 14.40
C SER A 82 5.92 -5.96 13.32
N ARG A 83 6.56 -5.99 12.15
CA ARG A 83 6.17 -5.15 11.01
C ARG A 83 5.41 -5.98 9.98
N GLU A 84 4.16 -5.61 9.77
CA GLU A 84 3.27 -6.21 8.78
C GLU A 84 3.09 -5.21 7.62
N LEU A 85 3.61 -5.52 6.44
CA LEU A 85 3.34 -4.69 5.26
C LEU A 85 2.06 -5.17 4.60
N SER A 86 1.12 -4.26 4.35
CA SER A 86 -0.06 -4.58 3.55
C SER A 86 0.40 -5.05 2.16
N THR A 87 -0.22 -6.09 1.64
CA THR A 87 0.11 -6.53 0.29
C THR A 87 -0.53 -5.55 -0.69
N THR A 88 0.18 -5.20 -1.77
CA THR A 88 -0.31 -4.33 -2.84
C THR A 88 -1.62 -4.82 -3.50
N TYR A 89 -2.09 -6.02 -3.15
CA TYR A 89 -3.17 -6.72 -3.81
C TYR A 89 -4.21 -7.34 -2.83
N HIS A 90 -4.19 -7.04 -1.53
CA HIS A 90 -5.26 -7.37 -0.57
C HIS A 90 -5.58 -6.18 0.35
N PRO A 91 -6.61 -5.37 0.02
CA PRO A 91 -7.03 -4.24 0.84
C PRO A 91 -7.63 -4.62 2.20
N GLU A 92 -7.94 -5.90 2.45
CA GLU A 92 -8.56 -6.32 3.72
C GLU A 92 -7.64 -6.14 4.95
N THR A 93 -6.31 -6.10 4.79
CA THR A 93 -5.38 -6.00 5.94
C THR A 93 -5.30 -4.60 6.53
N ASP A 94 -5.63 -3.55 5.77
CA ASP A 94 -5.57 -2.14 6.21
C ASP A 94 -6.90 -1.36 6.05
N GLY A 95 -7.99 -2.06 5.73
CA GLY A 95 -9.30 -1.41 5.51
C GLY A 95 -9.85 -0.61 6.69
N GLN A 96 -9.30 -0.80 7.91
CA GLN A 96 -9.63 0.01 9.08
C GLN A 96 -9.04 1.42 8.99
N THR A 97 -7.76 1.54 8.62
CA THR A 97 -7.11 2.85 8.41
C THR A 97 -7.74 3.54 7.20
N GLU A 98 -8.00 2.80 6.13
CA GLU A 98 -8.66 3.31 4.92
C GLU A 98 -10.04 3.92 5.23
N ARG A 99 -10.87 3.23 6.04
CA ARG A 99 -12.18 3.74 6.47
C ARG A 99 -12.06 5.04 7.27
N VAL A 100 -11.07 5.14 8.15
CA VAL A 100 -10.81 6.35 8.94
C VAL A 100 -10.32 7.49 8.05
N ASN A 101 -9.46 7.19 7.08
CA ASN A 101 -8.97 8.18 6.11
C ASN A 101 -10.11 8.73 5.26
N GLN A 102 -10.99 7.87 4.73
CA GLN A 102 -12.18 8.28 3.96
C GLN A 102 -13.07 9.25 4.76
N ILE A 103 -13.33 8.93 6.04
CA ILE A 103 -14.11 9.82 6.91
C ILE A 103 -13.36 11.14 7.09
N SER A 104 -12.06 11.09 7.38
CA SER A 104 -11.25 12.29 7.66
C SER A 104 -11.18 13.21 6.44
N GLU A 105 -10.97 12.67 5.25
CA GLU A 105 -11.03 13.41 3.99
C GLU A 105 -12.39 14.07 3.81
N GLN A 106 -13.49 13.33 4.03
CA GLN A 106 -14.83 13.89 3.93
C GLN A 106 -15.01 15.12 4.83
N TYR A 107 -14.56 15.04 6.09
CA TYR A 107 -14.58 16.17 7.03
C TYR A 107 -13.76 17.36 6.52
N LEU A 108 -12.55 17.11 5.99
CA LEU A 108 -11.68 18.16 5.46
C LEU A 108 -12.29 18.86 4.25
N TRP A 109 -12.99 18.13 3.38
CA TRP A 109 -13.65 18.68 2.19
C TRP A 109 -14.92 19.48 2.52
N THR A 110 -15.74 18.99 3.44
CA THR A 110 -17.00 19.66 3.81
C THR A 110 -16.81 20.76 4.85
N TYR A 111 -15.64 20.80 5.52
CA TYR A 111 -15.39 21.59 6.73
C TYR A 111 -16.44 21.36 7.83
N GLN A 112 -17.16 20.24 7.78
CA GLN A 112 -18.29 19.94 8.64
C GLN A 112 -18.32 18.45 8.95
N SER A 113 -18.60 18.12 10.21
CA SER A 113 -18.79 16.73 10.60
C SER A 113 -20.05 16.14 9.95
N PRO A 114 -20.08 14.84 9.54
CA PRO A 114 -21.31 14.20 9.11
C PRO A 114 -22.43 14.36 10.16
N PHE A 115 -22.07 14.37 11.44
CA PHE A 115 -23.01 14.66 12.52
C PHE A 115 -23.58 16.09 12.42
N PHE A 116 -22.72 17.11 12.25
CA PHE A 116 -23.15 18.50 12.07
C PHE A 116 -23.98 18.67 10.80
N THR A 117 -23.62 18.02 9.69
CA THR A 117 -24.41 18.12 8.44
C THR A 117 -25.83 17.58 8.58
N VAL A 118 -26.04 16.60 9.46
CA VAL A 118 -27.37 16.01 9.72
C VAL A 118 -28.12 16.78 10.80
N TYR A 119 -27.45 17.20 11.88
CA TYR A 119 -28.10 17.70 13.09
C TYR A 119 -27.90 19.20 13.35
N GLY A 120 -27.08 19.88 12.56
CA GLY A 120 -26.77 21.32 12.70
C GLY A 120 -26.02 21.69 13.98
N ARG A 121 -25.46 20.71 14.69
CA ARG A 121 -24.69 20.88 15.93
C ARG A 121 -23.69 19.74 16.07
N ASP A 122 -22.58 19.97 16.74
CA ASP A 122 -21.64 18.92 17.11
C ASP A 122 -22.10 18.17 18.38
N PRO A 123 -21.69 16.89 18.56
CA PRO A 123 -22.01 16.15 19.77
C PRO A 123 -21.30 16.80 20.96
N GLN A 124 -22.09 17.30 21.91
CA GLN A 124 -21.56 17.74 23.20
C GLN A 124 -21.38 16.49 24.07
N PHE A 125 -20.13 16.16 24.34
CA PHE A 125 -19.81 15.24 25.41
C PHE A 125 -19.78 16.07 26.68
N ASP A 126 -20.70 15.81 27.62
CA ASP A 126 -20.58 16.36 28.96
C ASP A 126 -19.17 16.03 29.42
N SER A 127 -18.40 17.08 29.70
CA SER A 127 -17.05 16.91 30.22
C SER A 127 -17.21 16.10 31.50
N VAL A 128 -16.83 14.83 31.45
CA VAL A 128 -16.76 13.99 32.65
C VAL A 128 -15.90 14.80 33.60
N HIS A 129 -16.50 15.30 34.67
CA HIS A 129 -15.75 16.02 35.70
C HIS A 129 -14.76 15.01 36.25
N ILE A 130 -13.53 15.06 35.74
CA ILE A 130 -12.42 14.30 36.30
C ILE A 130 -12.18 15.00 37.63
N ASN A 131 -12.82 14.51 38.69
CA ASN A 131 -12.48 14.91 40.04
C ASN A 131 -10.97 14.68 40.19
N GLN A 132 -10.21 15.78 40.21
CA GLN A 132 -8.74 15.78 40.29
C GLN A 132 -8.26 15.10 41.58
N ASP A 133 -9.17 14.88 42.54
CA ASP A 133 -8.95 14.22 43.83
C ASP A 133 -9.00 12.68 43.78
N THR A 134 -9.14 12.08 42.60
CA THR A 134 -9.07 10.61 42.51
C THR A 134 -7.58 10.21 42.57
N PRO A 135 -7.10 9.51 43.61
CA PRO A 135 -5.71 9.07 43.66
C PRO A 135 -5.37 8.30 42.38
N THR A 136 -4.23 8.59 41.76
CA THR A 136 -3.82 8.03 40.45
C THR A 136 -4.02 6.51 40.37
N GLY A 137 -3.81 5.78 41.47
CA GLY A 137 -4.04 4.34 41.56
C GLY A 137 -5.49 3.88 41.41
N LYS A 138 -6.49 4.67 41.86
CA LYS A 138 -7.92 4.36 41.69
C LYS A 138 -8.40 4.68 40.27
N LEU A 139 -7.82 5.68 39.62
CA LEU A 139 -8.10 5.98 38.22
C LEU A 139 -7.50 4.92 37.30
N SER A 140 -6.25 4.50 37.54
CA SER A 140 -5.58 3.48 36.73
C SER A 140 -6.30 2.13 36.78
N THR A 141 -6.79 1.70 37.97
CA THR A 141 -7.56 0.45 38.09
C THR A 141 -8.90 0.54 37.38
N LYS A 142 -9.59 1.68 37.44
CA LYS A 142 -10.84 1.91 36.70
C LYS A 142 -10.63 1.91 35.20
N ILE A 143 -9.57 2.53 34.70
CA ILE A 143 -9.22 2.51 33.27
C ILE A 143 -8.90 1.07 32.83
N GLN A 144 -8.13 0.33 33.64
CA GLN A 144 -7.80 -1.07 33.35
C GLN A 144 -9.05 -1.97 33.30
N SER A 145 -9.99 -1.82 34.23
CA SER A 145 -11.23 -2.60 34.21
C SER A 145 -12.09 -2.27 32.99
N VAL A 146 -12.24 -0.99 32.65
CA VAL A 146 -12.97 -0.56 31.43
C VAL A 146 -12.30 -1.11 30.17
N GLN A 147 -10.96 -1.07 30.08
CA GLN A 147 -10.23 -1.66 28.96
C GLN A 147 -10.46 -3.17 28.84
N GLN A 148 -10.49 -3.89 29.95
CA GLN A 148 -10.77 -5.34 29.95
C GLN A 148 -12.21 -5.65 29.52
N ASP A 149 -13.19 -4.89 30.00
CA ASP A 149 -14.59 -5.05 29.61
C ASP A 149 -14.79 -4.76 28.12
N VAL A 150 -14.24 -3.63 27.63
CA VAL A 150 -14.27 -3.27 26.20
C VAL A 150 -13.59 -4.35 25.35
N LYS A 151 -12.47 -4.90 25.82
CA LYS A 151 -11.77 -5.99 25.13
C LYS A 151 -12.65 -7.22 24.97
N ARG A 152 -13.28 -7.66 26.05
CA ARG A 152 -14.19 -8.81 26.04
C ARG A 152 -15.37 -8.59 25.09
N GLU A 153 -15.99 -7.41 25.14
CA GLU A 153 -17.14 -7.11 24.27
C GLU A 153 -16.76 -6.99 22.79
N LEU A 154 -15.60 -6.39 22.49
CA LEU A 154 -15.07 -6.33 21.14
C LEU A 154 -14.75 -7.73 20.60
N GLU A 155 -14.09 -8.59 21.38
CA GLU A 155 -13.84 -9.98 21.01
C GLU A 155 -15.16 -10.73 20.76
N ALA A 156 -16.17 -10.54 21.62
CA ALA A 156 -17.50 -11.12 21.43
C ALA A 156 -18.20 -10.59 20.17
N ALA A 157 -18.07 -9.30 19.86
CA ALA A 157 -18.61 -8.69 18.65
C ALA A 157 -17.91 -9.20 17.39
N ILE A 158 -16.58 -9.24 17.36
CA ILE A 158 -15.78 -9.81 16.26
C ILE A 158 -16.18 -11.27 16.03
N ASN A 159 -16.32 -12.07 17.09
CA ASN A 159 -16.75 -13.46 16.98
C ASN A 159 -18.18 -13.59 16.44
N ARG A 160 -19.10 -12.70 16.83
CA ARG A 160 -20.46 -12.65 16.26
C ARG A 160 -20.42 -12.35 14.76
N PHE A 161 -19.72 -11.28 14.35
CA PHE A 161 -19.57 -10.93 12.93
C PHE A 161 -18.92 -12.05 12.12
N LYS A 162 -17.86 -12.66 12.64
CA LYS A 162 -17.18 -13.80 12.00
C LYS A 162 -18.14 -14.97 11.78
N ARG A 163 -18.94 -15.35 12.78
CA ARG A 163 -19.95 -16.42 12.63
C ARG A 163 -20.95 -16.12 11.52
N TYR A 164 -21.40 -14.87 11.38
CA TYR A 164 -22.32 -14.47 10.31
C TYR A 164 -21.63 -14.42 8.94
N ALA A 165 -20.41 -13.89 8.85
CA ALA A 165 -19.66 -13.80 7.60
C ALA A 165 -19.23 -15.19 7.09
N ASP A 166 -18.89 -16.10 8.00
CA ASP A 166 -18.52 -17.49 7.68
C ASP A 166 -19.76 -18.35 7.40
N LYS A 167 -20.96 -17.90 7.78
CA LYS A 167 -22.22 -18.61 7.51
C LYS A 167 -22.47 -18.68 6.00
N GLY A 168 -22.26 -19.85 5.42
CA GLY A 168 -22.43 -20.11 3.99
C GLY A 168 -21.14 -20.00 3.17
N ARG A 169 -19.99 -19.69 3.78
CA ARG A 169 -18.69 -19.82 3.11
C ARG A 169 -18.25 -21.28 3.19
N ALA A 170 -17.98 -21.89 2.03
CA ALA A 170 -17.29 -23.18 2.01
C ALA A 170 -15.86 -23.00 2.54
N SER A 171 -15.34 -24.01 3.25
CA SER A 171 -13.94 -24.03 3.65
C SER A 171 -13.04 -23.82 2.44
N PRO A 172 -12.00 -22.97 2.52
CA PRO A 172 -11.10 -22.75 1.39
C PRO A 172 -10.50 -24.10 0.94
N PRO A 173 -10.44 -24.38 -0.37
CA PRO A 173 -9.84 -25.61 -0.88
C PRO A 173 -8.38 -25.70 -0.46
N VAL A 174 -8.00 -26.78 0.23
CA VAL A 174 -6.60 -26.95 0.67
C VAL A 174 -5.80 -27.56 -0.47
N PHE A 175 -4.79 -26.83 -0.92
CA PHE A 175 -3.81 -27.35 -1.86
C PHE A 175 -2.56 -27.89 -1.15
N ASN A 176 -1.94 -28.91 -1.75
CA ASN A 176 -0.72 -29.53 -1.29
C ASN A 176 0.49 -29.10 -2.15
N PRO A 177 1.71 -29.11 -1.60
CA PRO A 177 2.92 -28.99 -2.40
C PRO A 177 2.95 -30.00 -3.55
N GLY A 178 3.20 -29.52 -4.76
CA GLY A 178 3.17 -30.32 -6.00
C GLY A 178 1.85 -30.25 -6.77
N ASP A 179 0.75 -29.78 -6.16
CA ASP A 179 -0.51 -29.57 -6.88
C ASP A 179 -0.32 -28.52 -7.97
N MET A 180 -0.87 -28.82 -9.15
CA MET A 180 -0.85 -27.90 -10.29
C MET A 180 -2.07 -26.99 -10.21
N VAL A 181 -1.86 -25.68 -10.25
CA VAL A 181 -2.93 -24.67 -10.17
C VAL A 181 -2.86 -23.67 -11.32
N TRP A 182 -4.02 -23.24 -11.77
CA TRP A 182 -4.20 -22.07 -12.62
C TRP A 182 -4.18 -20.81 -11.77
N LEU A 183 -3.48 -19.77 -12.24
CA LEU A 183 -3.39 -18.46 -11.61
C LEU A 183 -4.26 -17.45 -12.36
N SER A 184 -5.12 -16.73 -11.65
CA SER A 184 -5.98 -15.69 -12.24
C SER A 184 -5.14 -14.54 -12.80
N SER A 185 -5.45 -14.12 -14.03
CA SER A 185 -4.80 -12.97 -14.69
C SER A 185 -5.40 -11.62 -14.31
N LYS A 186 -6.39 -11.58 -13.41
CA LYS A 186 -7.22 -10.39 -13.13
C LYS A 186 -6.38 -9.14 -12.85
N ASP A 187 -5.27 -9.36 -12.15
CA ASP A 187 -4.37 -8.35 -11.59
C ASP A 187 -2.95 -8.42 -12.21
N ILE A 188 -2.78 -9.19 -13.29
CA ILE A 188 -1.50 -9.33 -14.02
C ILE A 188 -1.61 -8.62 -15.36
N LYS A 189 -0.72 -7.65 -15.61
CA LYS A 189 -0.62 -6.97 -16.91
C LYS A 189 -0.08 -7.97 -17.95
N SER A 190 -0.72 -8.02 -19.12
CA SER A 190 -0.32 -8.87 -20.24
C SER A 190 0.09 -7.98 -21.41
N THR A 191 1.06 -8.43 -22.22
CA THR A 191 1.47 -7.87 -23.52
C THR A 191 0.34 -7.72 -24.55
N ARG A 192 -0.85 -8.28 -24.29
CA ARG A 192 -1.97 -8.20 -25.23
C ARG A 192 -2.61 -6.81 -25.19
N PRO A 193 -2.91 -6.22 -26.36
CA PRO A 193 -3.35 -4.82 -26.46
C PRO A 193 -4.71 -4.54 -25.81
N THR A 194 -5.53 -5.56 -25.55
CA THR A 194 -6.83 -5.40 -24.87
C THR A 194 -7.10 -6.51 -23.84
N LYS A 195 -7.65 -6.12 -22.69
CA LYS A 195 -8.05 -7.04 -21.60
C LYS A 195 -9.13 -8.05 -22.02
N LYS A 196 -9.91 -7.74 -23.06
CA LYS A 196 -10.92 -8.65 -23.62
C LYS A 196 -10.30 -9.87 -24.31
N LEU A 197 -9.05 -9.75 -24.78
CA LEU A 197 -8.32 -10.82 -25.47
C LEU A 197 -7.21 -11.45 -24.60
N SER A 198 -7.04 -11.00 -23.35
CA SER A 198 -6.11 -11.63 -22.41
C SER A 198 -6.67 -12.94 -21.87
N LYS A 199 -5.81 -13.94 -21.68
CA LYS A 199 -6.20 -15.19 -21.02
C LYS A 199 -6.59 -14.87 -19.59
N ARG A 200 -7.76 -15.38 -19.13
CA ARG A 200 -8.26 -15.20 -17.77
C ARG A 200 -7.47 -16.00 -16.72
N TRP A 201 -6.91 -17.12 -17.13
CA TRP A 201 -6.15 -18.04 -16.30
C TRP A 201 -4.79 -18.31 -16.94
N LEU A 202 -3.75 -18.29 -16.11
CA LEU A 202 -2.33 -18.44 -16.43
C LEU A 202 -1.78 -19.70 -15.76
N GLY A 203 -0.64 -20.21 -16.21
CA GLY A 203 -0.12 -21.48 -15.72
C GLY A 203 -0.68 -22.64 -16.52
N PRO A 204 -0.53 -23.91 -16.08
CA PRO A 204 -0.53 -24.32 -14.69
C PRO A 204 0.84 -24.20 -14.02
N PHE A 205 0.85 -23.81 -12.74
CA PHE A 205 2.05 -23.70 -11.91
C PHE A 205 1.99 -24.66 -10.73
N PRO A 206 3.08 -25.33 -10.37
CA PRO A 206 3.10 -26.18 -9.18
C PRO A 206 3.20 -25.33 -7.93
N ILE A 207 2.46 -25.72 -6.90
CA ILE A 207 2.55 -25.15 -5.56
C ILE A 207 3.84 -25.65 -4.90
N LEU A 208 4.65 -24.74 -4.38
CA LEU A 208 5.85 -25.06 -3.61
C LEU A 208 5.51 -25.29 -2.14
N LYS A 209 4.80 -24.35 -1.52
CA LYS A 209 4.44 -24.41 -0.11
C LYS A 209 3.27 -23.51 0.24
N LYS A 210 2.61 -23.82 1.35
CA LYS A 210 1.63 -22.94 2.00
C LYS A 210 2.37 -21.91 2.84
N VAL A 211 2.19 -20.62 2.54
CA VAL A 211 2.85 -19.50 3.24
C VAL A 211 2.00 -19.03 4.42
N SER A 212 0.68 -18.99 4.24
CA SER A 212 -0.26 -18.58 5.27
C SER A 212 -1.56 -19.39 5.19
N SER A 213 -2.53 -19.10 6.06
CA SER A 213 -3.85 -19.76 6.05
C SER A 213 -4.51 -19.76 4.67
N HIS A 214 -4.31 -18.69 3.88
CA HIS A 214 -4.95 -18.46 2.58
C HIS A 214 -3.97 -18.07 1.46
N SER A 215 -2.65 -18.19 1.65
CA SER A 215 -1.66 -17.83 0.62
C SER A 215 -0.68 -18.97 0.34
N TYR A 216 -0.38 -19.16 -0.94
CA TYR A 216 0.48 -20.22 -1.45
C TYR A 216 1.59 -19.65 -2.32
N ASP A 217 2.77 -20.26 -2.21
CA ASP A 217 3.96 -19.96 -3.00
C ASP A 217 3.96 -20.82 -4.27
N LEU A 218 4.04 -20.19 -5.44
CA LEU A 218 4.02 -20.86 -6.74
C LEU A 218 5.40 -20.85 -7.38
N LYS A 219 5.73 -21.94 -8.08
CA LYS A 219 6.91 -21.95 -8.97
C LYS A 219 6.60 -21.20 -10.26
N LEU A 220 6.84 -19.90 -10.26
CA LEU A 220 6.71 -19.07 -11.45
C LEU A 220 7.92 -19.24 -12.41
N PRO A 221 7.75 -18.98 -13.72
CA PRO A 221 8.86 -18.94 -14.67
C PRO A 221 9.87 -17.85 -14.31
N SER A 222 11.15 -18.09 -14.61
CA SER A 222 12.24 -17.13 -14.36
C SER A 222 12.11 -15.80 -15.09
N GLN A 223 11.24 -15.73 -16.11
CA GLN A 223 10.90 -14.53 -16.88
C GLN A 223 9.98 -13.56 -16.10
N TRP A 224 9.32 -14.02 -15.03
CA TRP A 224 8.33 -13.23 -14.29
C TRP A 224 8.93 -12.63 -13.01
N LYS A 225 10.16 -12.09 -13.08
CA LYS A 225 10.88 -11.58 -11.90
C LYS A 225 10.16 -10.43 -11.20
N SER A 226 9.41 -9.62 -11.95
CA SER A 226 8.65 -8.49 -11.40
C SER A 226 7.44 -8.93 -10.58
N ILE A 227 6.99 -10.18 -10.67
CA ILE A 227 5.79 -10.67 -9.99
C ILE A 227 6.19 -11.51 -8.78
N HIS A 228 5.69 -11.13 -7.61
CA HIS A 228 5.94 -11.89 -6.39
C HIS A 228 5.26 -13.27 -6.44
N PRO A 229 5.93 -14.38 -6.08
CA PRO A 229 5.43 -15.73 -6.30
C PRO A 229 4.33 -16.19 -5.32
N VAL A 230 3.97 -15.36 -4.35
CA VAL A 230 2.99 -15.69 -3.30
C VAL A 230 1.63 -15.09 -3.65
N PHE A 231 0.63 -15.96 -3.77
CA PHE A 231 -0.73 -15.59 -4.17
C PHE A 231 -1.78 -16.07 -3.18
N HIS A 232 -2.86 -15.30 -3.06
CA HIS A 232 -4.02 -15.69 -2.26
C HIS A 232 -4.84 -16.80 -2.95
N ILE A 233 -5.43 -17.70 -2.17
CA ILE A 233 -6.22 -18.86 -2.60
C ILE A 233 -7.37 -18.50 -3.55
N SER A 234 -7.96 -17.31 -3.42
CA SER A 234 -9.04 -16.84 -4.30
C SER A 234 -8.59 -16.58 -5.75
N LEU A 235 -7.28 -16.48 -5.99
CA LEU A 235 -6.68 -16.30 -7.31
C LEU A 235 -6.22 -17.62 -7.92
N LEU A 236 -6.42 -18.75 -7.23
CA LEU A 236 -5.93 -20.06 -7.62
C LEU A 236 -7.09 -21.02 -7.90
N GLU A 237 -6.95 -21.80 -8.96
CA GLU A 237 -7.89 -22.88 -9.28
C GLU A 237 -7.13 -24.17 -9.56
N LEU A 238 -7.51 -25.28 -8.91
CA LEU A 238 -6.86 -26.57 -9.12
C LEU A 238 -7.04 -27.03 -10.56
N VAL A 239 -5.96 -27.50 -11.19
CA VAL A 239 -6.02 -28.06 -12.54
C VAL A 239 -6.79 -29.37 -12.49
N LYS A 240 -7.91 -29.43 -13.21
CA LYS A 240 -8.69 -30.66 -13.39
C LYS A 240 -8.20 -31.36 -14.65
N THR A 241 -7.62 -32.54 -14.52
CA THR A 241 -7.31 -33.41 -15.67
C THR A 241 -8.62 -33.89 -16.29
N SER A 242 -8.82 -33.66 -17.60
CA SER A 242 -9.98 -34.21 -18.29
C SER A 242 -9.88 -35.72 -18.36
N GLU A 243 -10.92 -36.43 -17.91
CA GLU A 243 -11.04 -37.90 -17.98
C GLU A 243 -11.49 -38.40 -19.36
N ILE A 244 -11.72 -37.48 -20.32
CA ILE A 244 -12.19 -37.81 -21.67
C ILE A 244 -11.03 -38.44 -22.46
N PRO A 245 -11.18 -39.69 -22.96
CA PRO A 245 -10.14 -40.35 -23.74
C PRO A 245 -9.72 -39.51 -24.96
N ASN A 246 -8.43 -39.44 -25.27
CA ASN A 246 -7.83 -38.72 -26.41
C ASN A 246 -7.93 -37.19 -26.41
N ARG A 247 -8.36 -36.53 -25.31
CA ARG A 247 -8.30 -35.07 -25.20
C ARG A 247 -7.00 -34.62 -24.50
N HIS A 248 -5.93 -34.45 -25.26
CA HIS A 248 -4.71 -33.81 -24.76
C HIS A 248 -4.91 -32.29 -24.68
N GLN A 249 -4.74 -31.70 -23.49
CA GLN A 249 -4.59 -30.25 -23.39
C GLN A 249 -3.15 -29.91 -23.75
N GLU A 250 -2.94 -29.18 -24.84
CA GLU A 250 -1.62 -28.66 -25.17
C GLU A 250 -1.11 -27.78 -24.03
N PRO A 251 0.19 -27.88 -23.66
CA PRO A 251 0.77 -27.00 -22.66
C PRO A 251 0.46 -25.55 -23.02
N PRO A 252 -0.12 -24.76 -22.12
CA PRO A 252 -0.54 -23.41 -22.45
C PRO A 252 0.66 -22.58 -22.87
N LEU A 253 0.57 -21.98 -24.07
CA LEU A 253 1.60 -21.09 -24.61
C LEU A 253 2.04 -20.05 -23.56
N GLN A 254 3.36 -19.91 -23.41
CA GLN A 254 3.99 -18.93 -22.53
C GLN A 254 3.53 -17.53 -22.94
N ILE A 255 2.96 -16.79 -21.99
CA ILE A 255 2.66 -15.37 -22.19
C ILE A 255 3.92 -14.61 -21.79
N ILE A 256 4.49 -13.87 -22.74
CA ILE A 256 5.49 -12.85 -22.46
C ILE A 256 4.77 -11.77 -21.64
N ILE A 257 5.14 -11.63 -20.38
CA ILE A 257 4.77 -10.45 -19.61
C ILE A 257 5.72 -9.35 -20.07
N GLU A 258 5.20 -8.15 -20.29
CA GLU A 258 6.04 -6.98 -20.53
C GLU A 258 6.97 -6.86 -19.31
N GLU A 259 8.22 -7.28 -19.49
CA GLU A 259 9.30 -6.68 -18.74
C GLU A 259 9.22 -5.21 -19.11
N GLU A 260 8.84 -4.34 -18.17
CA GLU A 260 9.13 -2.92 -18.33
C GLU A 260 10.67 -2.87 -18.40
N GLU A 261 11.23 -2.87 -19.62
CA GLU A 261 12.67 -2.78 -19.82
C GLU A 261 13.13 -1.44 -19.22
N GLU A 262 13.76 -1.50 -18.05
CA GLU A 262 14.42 -0.36 -17.45
C GLU A 262 15.73 -0.11 -18.21
N TRP A 263 15.69 0.78 -19.20
CA TRP A 263 16.88 1.18 -19.95
C TRP A 263 17.69 2.22 -19.16
N GLU A 264 19.01 2.02 -19.07
CA GLU A 264 19.89 3.03 -18.47
C GLU A 264 19.95 4.28 -19.34
N VAL A 265 19.65 5.43 -18.73
CA VAL A 265 19.75 6.73 -19.36
C VAL A 265 21.22 7.17 -19.38
N SER A 266 21.72 7.55 -20.56
CA SER A 266 23.04 8.16 -20.73
C SER A 266 22.98 9.64 -20.34
N GLN A 267 22.09 10.39 -21.01
CA GLN A 267 21.95 11.82 -20.82
C GLN A 267 20.55 12.30 -21.23
N ILE A 268 20.10 13.41 -20.66
CA ILE A 268 18.90 14.12 -21.10
C ILE A 268 19.32 15.23 -22.07
N LEU A 269 18.76 15.22 -23.28
CA LEU A 269 19.12 16.16 -24.35
C LEU A 269 18.21 17.39 -24.40
N ASN A 270 16.95 17.24 -23.99
CA ASN A 270 15.97 18.34 -24.09
C ASN A 270 14.77 18.10 -23.17
N SER A 271 13.97 19.14 -22.94
CA SER A 271 12.66 19.02 -22.27
C SER A 271 11.58 19.86 -22.96
N LYS A 272 10.33 19.42 -22.87
CA LYS A 272 9.17 20.14 -23.41
C LYS A 272 7.90 19.86 -22.61
N LEU A 273 6.96 20.82 -22.65
CA LEU A 273 5.60 20.63 -22.17
C LEU A 273 4.67 20.25 -23.32
N LYS A 274 4.01 19.09 -23.23
CA LYS A 274 2.97 18.67 -24.18
C LYS A 274 1.67 18.44 -23.42
N ARG A 275 0.65 19.25 -23.70
CA ARG A 275 -0.67 19.22 -23.03
C ARG A 275 -0.54 19.28 -21.49
N GLY A 276 0.32 20.16 -20.97
CA GLY A 276 0.52 20.36 -19.53
C GLY A 276 1.32 19.25 -18.83
N LYS A 277 1.86 18.28 -19.56
CA LYS A 277 2.73 17.22 -19.02
C LYS A 277 4.16 17.45 -19.49
N LEU A 278 5.13 17.22 -18.59
CA LEU A 278 6.56 17.35 -18.87
C LEU A 278 7.12 16.10 -19.54
N TRP A 279 7.89 16.30 -20.59
CA TRP A 279 8.57 15.27 -21.37
C TRP A 279 10.05 15.62 -21.52
N TYR A 280 10.90 14.61 -21.51
CA TYR A 280 12.34 14.71 -21.73
C TYR A 280 12.75 13.93 -22.97
N LEU A 281 13.69 14.47 -23.74
CA LEU A 281 14.35 13.73 -24.81
C LEU A 281 15.54 13.01 -24.20
N VAL A 282 15.48 11.68 -24.23
CA VAL A 282 16.42 10.81 -23.52
C VAL A 282 17.38 10.20 -24.53
N GLU A 283 18.68 10.31 -24.24
CA GLU A 283 19.72 9.52 -24.89
C GLU A 283 19.97 8.25 -24.06
N TRP A 284 19.90 7.09 -24.72
CA TRP A 284 20.04 5.78 -24.09
C TRP A 284 21.49 5.32 -24.08
N LYS A 285 21.94 4.74 -22.97
CA LYS A 285 23.31 4.24 -22.82
C LYS A 285 23.57 3.09 -23.81
N GLY A 286 24.66 3.20 -24.57
CA GLY A 286 25.01 2.24 -25.64
C GLY A 286 24.53 2.64 -27.04
N PHE A 287 23.75 3.71 -27.17
CA PHE A 287 23.28 4.25 -28.47
C PHE A 287 23.73 5.69 -28.73
N SER A 288 24.75 6.19 -28.01
CA SER A 288 25.27 7.57 -28.13
C SER A 288 25.85 7.94 -29.50
N GLN A 289 25.95 6.99 -30.44
CA GLN A 289 26.41 7.22 -31.82
C GLN A 289 25.26 7.32 -32.84
N ASP A 290 24.00 7.10 -32.41
CA ASP A 290 22.81 7.07 -33.26
C ASP A 290 21.72 8.01 -32.71
N PRO A 291 21.71 9.30 -33.10
CA PRO A 291 20.75 10.30 -32.62
C PRO A 291 19.29 9.98 -32.97
N GLU A 292 19.03 9.10 -33.95
CA GLU A 292 17.67 8.71 -34.33
C GLU A 292 16.99 7.81 -33.28
N ARG A 293 17.76 7.24 -32.36
CA ARG A 293 17.26 6.38 -31.28
C ARG A 293 16.87 7.13 -30.01
N SER A 294 17.10 8.44 -29.92
CA SER A 294 16.65 9.23 -28.77
C SER A 294 15.12 9.37 -28.79
N THR A 295 14.47 9.02 -27.67
CA THR A 295 13.00 9.06 -27.57
C THR A 295 12.53 10.11 -26.56
N TRP A 296 11.32 10.63 -26.80
CA TRP A 296 10.66 11.52 -25.85
C TRP A 296 9.93 10.71 -24.79
N GLU A 297 10.43 10.74 -23.56
CA GLU A 297 9.86 10.04 -22.41
C GLU A 297 9.14 11.01 -21.45
N PRO A 298 8.00 10.62 -20.87
CA PRO A 298 7.35 11.42 -19.85
C PRO A 298 8.20 11.48 -18.57
N ALA A 299 8.16 12.60 -17.84
CA ALA A 299 8.93 12.79 -16.61
C ALA A 299 8.71 11.70 -15.54
N LYS A 300 7.56 11.01 -15.57
CA LYS A 300 7.26 9.89 -14.66
C LYS A 300 8.15 8.66 -14.87
N ASN A 301 8.72 8.48 -16.07
CA ASN A 301 9.57 7.35 -16.42
C ASN A 301 11.03 7.55 -15.94
N LEU A 302 11.43 8.79 -15.61
CA LEU A 302 12.78 9.13 -15.17
C LEU A 302 12.93 9.18 -13.64
N LYS A 303 12.00 8.60 -12.89
CA LYS A 303 12.06 8.56 -11.41
C LYS A 303 13.31 7.86 -10.87
N ASN A 304 13.87 6.94 -11.64
CA ASN A 304 15.06 6.17 -11.26
C ASN A 304 16.37 6.93 -11.51
N CYS A 305 16.35 8.09 -12.17
CA CYS A 305 17.54 8.87 -12.52
C CYS A 305 17.36 10.37 -12.17
N PRO A 306 17.11 10.74 -10.90
CA PRO A 306 16.90 12.13 -10.51
C PRO A 306 18.14 13.01 -10.73
N GLU A 307 19.34 12.45 -10.56
CA GLU A 307 20.63 13.14 -10.76
C GLU A 307 20.77 13.69 -12.19
N LEU A 308 20.43 12.88 -13.21
CA LEU A 308 20.51 13.32 -14.62
C LEU A 308 19.48 14.41 -14.96
N VAL A 309 18.33 14.41 -14.27
CA VAL A 309 17.32 15.47 -14.41
C VAL A 309 17.83 16.77 -13.79
N GLU A 310 18.46 16.70 -12.62
CA GLU A 310 19.06 17.84 -11.93
C GLU A 310 20.24 18.43 -12.70
N ASP A 311 21.13 17.59 -13.23
CA ASP A 311 22.24 17.99 -14.08
C ASP A 311 21.76 18.72 -15.34
N PHE A 312 20.71 18.20 -16.00
CA PHE A 312 20.13 18.83 -17.17
C PHE A 312 19.56 20.22 -16.86
N HIS A 313 18.80 20.38 -15.78
CA HIS A 313 18.23 21.68 -15.41
C HIS A 313 19.24 22.66 -14.83
N SER A 314 20.36 22.17 -14.28
CA SER A 314 21.50 23.00 -13.90
C SER A 314 22.18 23.62 -15.13
N LEU A 315 22.26 22.86 -16.22
CA LEU A 315 22.84 23.32 -17.49
C LEU A 315 21.86 24.14 -18.34
N TYR A 316 20.55 23.85 -18.23
CA TYR A 316 19.50 24.48 -19.02
C TYR A 316 18.34 25.00 -18.15
N PRO A 317 18.57 26.05 -17.33
CA PRO A 317 17.57 26.57 -16.39
C PRO A 317 16.31 27.14 -17.05
N ASP A 318 16.40 27.59 -18.31
CA ASP A 318 15.26 28.15 -19.06
C ASP A 318 14.31 27.08 -19.63
N LYS A 319 14.69 25.80 -19.54
CA LYS A 319 13.90 24.68 -20.08
C LYS A 319 12.81 24.27 -19.09
N PRO A 320 11.65 23.79 -19.58
CA PRO A 320 10.57 23.38 -18.68
C PRO A 320 11.04 22.22 -17.80
N GLY A 321 10.89 22.38 -16.49
CA GLY A 321 11.36 21.44 -15.47
C GLY A 321 10.23 20.92 -14.59
N PRO A 322 10.51 20.02 -13.65
CA PRO A 322 9.49 19.42 -12.79
C PRO A 322 8.82 20.47 -11.88
N ASN A 323 9.49 21.60 -11.64
CA ASN A 323 8.98 22.74 -10.88
C ASN A 323 8.34 23.83 -11.76
N SER A 324 8.27 23.65 -13.09
CA SER A 324 7.56 24.58 -13.97
C SER A 324 6.06 24.23 -14.03
N SER A 325 5.37 24.25 -12.88
CA SER A 325 3.91 24.32 -12.87
C SER A 325 3.50 25.79 -12.99
N LYS A 326 2.70 26.08 -14.01
CA LYS A 326 2.16 27.40 -14.33
C LYS A 326 1.53 28.09 -13.10
N ASP A 327 1.85 29.37 -12.95
CA ASP A 327 0.91 30.38 -12.43
C ASP A 327 -0.37 30.43 -13.27
#